data_AF-A0A1B6BYE7-F1
#
_entry.id   AF-A0A1B6BYE7-F1
#
_cell.length_a   1.000
_cell.length_b   1.000
_cell.length_c   1.000
_cell.angle_alpha   90.00
_cell.angle_beta   90.00
_cell.angle_gamma   90.00
#
_symmetry.space_group_name_H-M   'P 1'
#
loop_
_entity.id
_entity.type
_entity.pdbx_description
1 polymer ?
#
loop_
_entity_poly.entity_id
_entity_poly.type
_entity_poly.pdbx_seq_one_letter_code
_entity_poly.pdbx_strand_id
1 'polypeptide(L)'
;PDRKNSNNTSIVVDQPSLVLPRSMLINTVLYKQHLDAYVQWISQSALLVTKHIGENVTLEDIKTDAVDLVNFEIEIAKITAPTEMRRNANRTYNPMTLRQLQKWTDSAASNYLTSDKPIDWLQLVQNLFKNTDHSFEYSEK
;
A
#
# COMPACT_ATOMS: atom_id res chain seq x y z
N PRO A 1 -9.39 -18.64 3.87
CA PRO A 1 -9.37 -19.89 3.09
C PRO A 1 -8.67 -19.68 1.74
N ASP A 2 -7.80 -20.62 1.36
CA ASP A 2 -7.21 -20.64 0.03
C ASP A 2 -8.31 -20.86 -1.02
N ARG A 3 -8.23 -20.12 -2.12
CA ARG A 3 -9.27 -20.08 -3.16
C ARG A 3 -9.43 -21.41 -3.89
N LYS A 4 -8.38 -22.20 -4.04
CA LYS A 4 -8.38 -23.50 -4.73
C LYS A 4 -8.41 -24.67 -3.76
N ASN A 5 -8.09 -24.46 -2.48
CA ASN A 5 -8.23 -25.46 -1.43
C ASN A 5 -8.79 -24.85 -0.14
N SER A 6 -10.10 -24.94 0.05
CA SER A 6 -10.80 -24.37 1.21
C SER A 6 -10.40 -24.96 2.57
N ASN A 7 -9.70 -26.10 2.58
CA ASN A 7 -9.19 -26.73 3.81
C ASN A 7 -7.92 -26.04 4.33
N ASN A 8 -7.29 -25.20 3.50
CA ASN A 8 -6.07 -24.49 3.84
C ASN A 8 -6.33 -22.99 4.02
N THR A 9 -5.43 -22.32 4.74
CA THR A 9 -5.38 -20.85 4.82
C THR A 9 -4.09 -20.36 4.16
N SER A 10 -4.18 -19.25 3.43
CA SER A 10 -3.07 -18.64 2.70
C SER A 10 -2.93 -17.18 3.11
N ILE A 11 -1.68 -16.69 3.17
CA ILE A 11 -1.40 -15.25 3.23
C ILE A 11 -1.66 -14.67 1.84
N VAL A 12 -2.34 -13.53 1.77
CA VAL A 12 -2.66 -12.85 0.51
C VAL A 12 -2.06 -11.46 0.54
N VAL A 13 -1.32 -11.12 -0.50
CA VAL A 13 -0.82 -9.77 -0.76
C VAL A 13 -1.61 -9.22 -1.94
N ASP A 14 -2.14 -8.02 -1.79
CA ASP A 14 -2.99 -7.38 -2.79
C ASP A 14 -2.73 -5.86 -2.82
N GLN A 15 -3.21 -5.19 -3.86
CA GLN A 15 -3.20 -3.73 -3.92
C GLN A 15 -3.97 -3.15 -2.73
N PRO A 16 -3.51 -2.02 -2.16
CA PRO A 16 -4.17 -1.43 -1.01
C PRO A 16 -5.55 -0.88 -1.36
N SER A 17 -6.36 -0.64 -0.33
CA SER A 17 -7.55 0.20 -0.49
C SER A 17 -7.11 1.67 -0.58
N LEU A 18 -7.81 2.43 -1.42
CA LEU A 18 -7.62 3.87 -1.58
C LEU A 18 -8.72 4.59 -0.80
N VAL A 19 -8.41 5.76 -0.25
CA VAL A 19 -9.38 6.57 0.51
C VAL A 19 -10.45 7.12 -0.42
N LEU A 20 -10.03 7.61 -1.60
CA LEU A 20 -10.92 8.02 -2.66
C LEU A 20 -11.01 6.94 -3.75
N PRO A 21 -12.14 6.85 -4.49
CA PRO A 21 -12.23 5.97 -5.64
C PRO A 21 -11.07 6.19 -6.62
N ARG A 22 -10.49 5.10 -7.14
CA ARG A 22 -9.39 5.15 -8.13
C ARG A 22 -9.71 6.11 -9.28
N SER A 23 -10.94 6.11 -9.78
CA SER A 23 -11.39 6.99 -10.86
C SER A 23 -11.28 8.49 -10.53
N MET A 24 -11.43 8.86 -9.24
CA MET A 24 -11.25 10.23 -8.78
C MET A 24 -9.78 10.61 -8.70
N LEU A 25 -8.95 9.71 -8.16
CA LEU A 25 -7.51 9.95 -8.00
C LEU A 25 -6.78 10.04 -9.35
N ILE A 26 -7.15 9.24 -10.35
CA ILE A 26 -6.49 9.27 -11.66
C ILE A 26 -6.97 10.41 -12.57
N ASN A 27 -8.17 10.95 -12.36
CA ASN A 27 -8.73 12.04 -13.17
C ASN A 27 -8.73 13.35 -12.40
N THR A 28 -7.53 13.87 -12.18
CA THR A 28 -7.26 15.03 -11.31
C THR A 28 -7.89 16.33 -11.80
N VAL A 29 -8.12 16.46 -13.12
CA VAL A 29 -8.78 17.63 -13.70
C VAL A 29 -10.28 17.62 -13.38
N LEU A 30 -10.95 16.48 -13.60
CA LEU A 30 -12.39 16.37 -13.37
C LEU A 30 -12.73 16.46 -11.88
N TYR A 31 -11.90 15.88 -11.02
CA TYR A 31 -12.17 15.78 -9.58
C TYR A 31 -11.32 16.73 -8.73
N LYS A 32 -10.81 17.82 -9.32
CA LYS A 32 -9.95 18.79 -8.62
C LYS A 32 -10.52 19.25 -7.27
N GLN A 33 -11.80 19.59 -7.21
CA GLN A 33 -12.44 20.05 -5.97
C GLN A 33 -12.46 18.98 -4.87
N HIS A 34 -12.59 17.70 -5.24
CA HIS A 34 -12.57 16.60 -4.28
C HIS A 34 -11.15 16.35 -3.77
N LEU A 35 -10.14 16.47 -4.64
CA LEU A 35 -8.74 16.37 -4.25
C LEU A 35 -8.33 17.52 -3.34
N ASP A 36 -8.74 18.75 -3.65
CA ASP A 36 -8.48 19.93 -2.81
C ASP A 36 -9.12 19.76 -1.41
N ALA A 37 -10.36 19.26 -1.35
CA ALA A 37 -11.04 18.96 -0.09
C ALA A 37 -10.35 17.83 0.70
N TYR A 38 -9.80 16.84 0.00
CA TYR A 38 -9.07 15.73 0.62
C TYR A 38 -7.74 16.21 1.24
N VAL A 39 -6.96 17.03 0.53
CA VAL A 39 -5.77 17.70 1.07
C VAL A 39 -6.13 18.54 2.30
N GLN A 40 -7.24 19.30 2.23
CA GLN A 40 -7.70 20.10 3.36
C GLN A 40 -8.06 19.22 4.56
N TRP A 41 -8.77 18.11 4.36
CA TRP A 41 -9.13 17.19 5.43
C TRP A 41 -7.90 16.59 6.12
N ILE A 42 -6.90 16.14 5.36
CA ILE A 42 -5.62 15.65 5.90
C ILE A 42 -4.94 16.74 6.72
N SER A 43 -4.82 17.95 6.14
CA SER A 43 -4.14 19.09 6.77
C SER A 43 -4.79 19.49 8.09
N GLN A 44 -6.13 19.57 8.13
CA GLN A 44 -6.85 19.93 9.36
C GLN A 44 -6.75 18.82 10.43
N SER A 45 -6.78 17.55 10.01
CA SER A 45 -6.60 16.43 10.93
C SER A 45 -5.20 16.42 11.54
N ALA A 46 -4.16 16.63 10.72
CA ALA A 46 -2.78 16.75 11.19
C ALA A 46 -2.61 17.94 12.15
N LEU A 47 -3.19 19.10 11.84
CA LEU A 47 -3.16 20.27 12.72
C LEU A 47 -3.79 20.01 14.10
N LEU A 48 -4.86 19.21 14.17
CA LEU A 48 -5.47 18.83 15.44
C LEU A 48 -4.54 17.92 16.25
N VAL A 49 -3.88 16.97 15.60
CA VAL A 49 -2.91 16.07 16.25
C VAL A 49 -1.71 16.84 16.76
N THR A 50 -1.09 17.70 15.95
CA THR A 50 0.11 18.48 16.36
C THR A 50 -0.19 19.39 17.55
N LYS A 51 -1.35 20.05 17.55
CA LYS A 51 -1.83 20.83 18.70
C LYS A 51 -2.02 19.99 19.96
N HIS A 52 -2.52 18.76 19.81
CA HIS A 52 -2.74 17.87 20.95
C HIS A 52 -1.43 17.38 21.59
N ILE A 53 -0.42 17.07 20.76
CA ILE A 53 0.89 16.58 21.23
C ILE A 53 1.87 17.71 21.58
N GLY A 54 1.49 18.97 21.36
CA GLY A 54 2.30 20.14 21.69
C GLY A 54 3.44 20.43 20.72
N GLU A 55 3.38 19.88 19.51
CA GLU A 55 4.38 20.14 18.46
C GLU A 55 4.10 21.44 17.73
N ASN A 56 5.16 22.19 17.43
CA ASN A 56 5.07 23.44 16.69
C ASN A 56 5.45 23.23 15.22
N VAL A 57 4.45 22.88 14.42
CA VAL A 57 4.56 22.74 12.96
C VAL A 57 3.67 23.80 12.30
N THR A 58 4.17 24.46 11.25
CA THR A 58 3.37 25.49 10.59
C THR A 58 2.24 24.86 9.76
N LEU A 59 1.16 25.60 9.56
CA LEU A 59 0.07 25.14 8.69
C LEU A 59 0.54 24.96 7.23
N GLU A 60 1.56 25.70 6.81
CA GLU A 60 2.09 25.60 5.44
C GLU A 60 2.89 24.32 5.24
N ASP A 61 3.71 23.93 6.21
CA ASP A 61 4.44 22.65 6.18
C ASP A 61 3.44 21.47 6.16
N ILE A 62 2.43 21.51 7.03
CA ILE A 62 1.36 20.49 7.08
C ILE A 62 0.63 20.37 5.73
N LYS A 63 0.34 21.51 5.08
CA LYS A 63 -0.32 21.49 3.77
C LYS A 63 0.58 20.92 2.69
N THR A 64 1.87 21.23 2.72
CA THR A 64 2.86 20.70 1.79
C THR A 64 2.92 19.18 1.91
N ASP A 65 3.06 18.66 3.14
CA ASP A 65 3.07 17.22 3.41
C ASP A 65 1.75 16.55 2.98
N ALA A 66 0.60 17.22 3.21
CA ALA A 66 -0.70 16.70 2.78
C ALA A 66 -0.83 16.63 1.25
N VAL A 67 -0.31 17.62 0.52
CA VAL A 67 -0.26 17.60 -0.95
C VAL A 67 0.61 16.45 -1.43
N ASP A 68 1.79 16.27 -0.83
CA ASP A 68 2.71 15.20 -1.19
C ASP A 68 2.13 13.81 -0.92
N LEU A 69 1.43 13.64 0.21
CA LEU A 69 0.70 12.41 0.52
C LEU A 69 -0.39 12.10 -0.50
N VAL A 70 -1.19 13.10 -0.90
CA VAL A 70 -2.24 12.90 -1.92
C VAL A 70 -1.61 12.59 -3.28
N ASN A 71 -0.52 13.25 -3.66
CA ASN A 71 0.22 12.94 -4.88
C ASN A 71 0.76 11.50 -4.88
N PHE A 72 1.32 11.06 -3.75
CA PHE A 72 1.75 9.68 -3.56
C PHE A 72 0.59 8.69 -3.73
N GLU A 73 -0.58 8.97 -3.14
CA GLU A 73 -1.77 8.12 -3.30
C GLU A 73 -2.28 8.10 -4.76
N ILE A 74 -2.16 9.21 -5.50
CA ILE A 74 -2.45 9.28 -6.94
C ILE A 74 -1.51 8.36 -7.73
N GLU A 75 -0.22 8.35 -7.43
CA GLU A 75 0.74 7.44 -8.07
C GLU A 75 0.45 5.97 -7.75
N ILE A 76 0.08 5.65 -6.50
CA ILE A 76 -0.45 4.31 -6.14
C ILE A 76 -1.68 3.98 -6.98
N ALA A 77 -2.65 4.91 -7.07
CA ALA A 77 -3.87 4.70 -7.84
C ALA A 77 -3.59 4.40 -9.32
N LYS A 78 -2.62 5.07 -9.93
CA LYS A 78 -2.21 4.83 -11.32
C LYS A 78 -1.69 3.41 -11.54
N ILE A 79 -0.87 2.88 -10.63
CA ILE A 79 -0.31 1.52 -10.74
C ILE A 79 -1.30 0.42 -10.33
N THR A 80 -2.32 0.73 -9.54
CA THR A 80 -3.36 -0.26 -9.19
C THR A 80 -4.16 -0.72 -10.40
N ALA A 81 -4.54 -2.00 -10.43
CA ALA A 81 -5.37 -2.54 -11.50
C ALA A 81 -6.84 -2.11 -11.31
N PRO A 82 -7.53 -1.69 -12.38
CA PRO A 82 -8.96 -1.37 -12.32
C PRO A 82 -9.80 -2.62 -12.07
N THR A 83 -10.98 -2.45 -11.50
CA THR A 83 -11.85 -3.55 -11.05
C THR A 83 -12.19 -4.52 -12.17
N GLU A 84 -12.37 -4.04 -13.40
CA GLU A 84 -12.65 -4.82 -14.60
C GLU A 84 -11.54 -5.86 -14.87
N MET A 85 -10.28 -5.46 -14.72
CA MET A 85 -9.13 -6.35 -14.91
C MET A 85 -9.01 -7.40 -13.81
N ARG A 86 -9.67 -7.18 -12.67
CA ARG A 86 -9.62 -8.04 -11.47
C ARG A 86 -10.81 -8.99 -11.36
N ARG A 87 -11.78 -8.93 -12.27
CA ARG A 87 -12.97 -9.82 -12.28
C ARG A 87 -12.62 -11.28 -12.54
N ASN A 88 -11.55 -11.55 -13.29
CA ASN A 88 -11.16 -12.92 -13.60
C ASN A 88 -10.38 -13.54 -12.43
N ALA A 89 -11.08 -14.40 -11.70
CA ALA A 89 -10.61 -15.21 -10.59
C ALA A 89 -9.29 -15.95 -10.81
N ASN A 90 -9.11 -16.51 -12.01
CA ASN A 90 -7.94 -17.32 -12.34
C ASN A 90 -6.72 -16.45 -12.64
N ARG A 91 -6.94 -15.24 -13.17
CA ARG A 91 -5.85 -14.28 -13.43
C ARG A 91 -5.32 -13.64 -12.16
N THR A 92 -6.16 -13.48 -11.13
CA THR A 92 -5.78 -12.88 -9.85
C THR A 92 -5.20 -13.90 -8.86
N TYR A 93 -5.34 -15.20 -9.14
CA TYR A 93 -4.79 -16.27 -8.31
C TYR A 93 -3.36 -16.64 -8.77
N ASN A 94 -2.36 -16.04 -8.13
CA ASN A 94 -0.94 -16.24 -8.43
C ASN A 94 -0.20 -16.74 -7.19
N PRO A 95 -0.30 -18.05 -6.86
CA PRO A 95 0.34 -18.60 -5.66
C PRO A 95 1.86 -18.58 -5.83
N MET A 96 2.56 -18.16 -4.79
CA MET A 96 4.02 -18.11 -4.74
C MET A 96 4.50 -18.38 -3.32
N THR A 97 5.71 -18.92 -3.19
CA THR A 97 6.40 -19.00 -1.89
C THR A 97 6.91 -17.61 -1.48
N LEU A 98 7.17 -17.38 -0.19
CA LEU A 98 7.76 -16.11 0.27
C LEU A 98 9.11 -15.85 -0.42
N ARG A 99 9.90 -16.91 -0.65
CA ARG A 99 11.16 -16.79 -1.41
C ARG A 99 10.95 -16.35 -2.86
N GLN A 100 9.91 -16.84 -3.53
CA GLN A 100 9.58 -16.43 -4.90
C GLN A 100 9.10 -14.97 -4.93
N LEU A 101 8.27 -14.57 -3.97
CA LEU A 101 7.83 -13.18 -3.80
C LEU A 101 9.03 -12.25 -3.63
N GLN A 102 9.95 -12.58 -2.73
CA GLN A 102 11.17 -11.80 -2.49
C GLN A 102 11.98 -11.61 -3.78
N LYS A 103 12.29 -12.70 -4.49
CA LYS A 103 13.05 -12.64 -5.75
C LYS A 103 12.35 -11.78 -6.80
N TRP A 104 11.03 -11.89 -6.92
CA TRP A 104 10.26 -11.12 -7.88
C TRP A 104 10.31 -9.62 -7.57
N THR A 105 10.13 -9.23 -6.30
CA THR A 105 10.19 -7.82 -5.90
C THR A 105 11.60 -7.25 -5.94
N ASP A 106 12.63 -8.04 -5.60
CA ASP A 106 14.04 -7.61 -5.71
C ASP A 106 14.41 -7.30 -7.15
N SER A 107 14.01 -8.17 -8.08
CA SER A 107 14.24 -7.97 -9.52
C SER A 107 13.48 -6.78 -10.08
N ALA A 108 12.31 -6.44 -9.54
CA ALA A 108 11.58 -5.25 -9.93
C ALA A 108 12.29 -3.99 -9.36
N ALA A 109 12.68 -4.04 -8.09
CA ALA A 109 13.31 -2.94 -7.37
C ALA A 109 14.68 -2.56 -7.91
N SER A 110 15.49 -3.51 -8.39
CA SER A 110 16.81 -3.24 -8.97
C SER A 110 16.78 -2.30 -10.18
N ASN A 111 15.62 -2.11 -10.80
CA ASN A 111 15.43 -1.18 -11.92
C ASN A 111 15.16 0.26 -11.46
N TYR A 112 14.87 0.48 -10.19
CA TYR A 112 14.39 1.77 -9.66
C TYR A 112 15.13 2.26 -8.42
N LEU A 113 15.69 1.36 -7.60
CA LEU A 113 16.37 1.70 -6.34
C LEU A 113 17.89 1.55 -6.51
N THR A 114 18.62 2.64 -6.29
CA THR A 114 20.10 2.66 -6.32
C THR A 114 20.72 2.52 -4.93
N SER A 115 19.97 2.76 -3.84
CA SER A 115 20.47 2.68 -2.46
C SER A 115 19.49 2.11 -1.43
N ASP A 116 18.21 1.93 -1.76
CA ASP A 116 17.22 1.47 -0.79
C ASP A 116 17.10 -0.05 -0.80
N LYS A 117 17.05 -0.63 0.41
CA LYS A 117 16.79 -2.07 0.56
C LYS A 117 15.34 -2.34 0.15
N PRO A 118 15.09 -3.27 -0.79
CA PRO A 118 13.74 -3.73 -1.08
C PRO A 118 13.09 -4.31 0.19
N ILE A 119 11.77 -4.46 0.16
CA ILE A 119 10.99 -5.06 1.25
C ILE A 119 11.58 -6.44 1.59
N ASP A 120 11.96 -6.65 2.85
CA ASP A 120 12.28 -7.99 3.37
C ASP A 120 10.96 -8.67 3.76
N TRP A 121 10.44 -9.49 2.86
CA TRP A 121 9.13 -10.13 3.02
C TRP A 121 9.10 -11.14 4.15
N LEU A 122 10.20 -11.87 4.39
CA LEU A 122 10.27 -12.81 5.49
C LEU A 122 10.23 -12.06 6.82
N GLN A 123 11.04 -11.02 6.97
CA GLN A 123 11.05 -10.22 8.19
C GLN A 123 9.69 -9.55 8.43
N LEU A 124 9.04 -9.04 7.38
CA LEU A 124 7.71 -8.45 7.46
C LEU A 124 6.68 -9.47 7.97
N VAL A 125 6.63 -10.67 7.38
CA VAL A 125 5.69 -11.72 7.81
C VAL A 125 5.98 -12.17 9.24
N GLN A 126 7.25 -12.39 9.58
CA GLN A 126 7.64 -12.73 10.96
C GLN A 126 7.20 -11.65 11.96
N ASN A 127 7.34 -10.37 11.61
CA ASN A 127 6.89 -9.26 12.46
C ASN A 127 5.37 -9.22 12.61
N LEU A 128 4.62 -9.44 11.53
CA LEU A 128 3.15 -9.47 11.57
C LEU A 128 2.60 -10.60 12.45
N PHE A 129 3.30 -11.75 12.48
CA PHE A 129 2.89 -12.94 13.22
C PHE A 129 3.65 -13.16 14.54
N LYS A 130 4.49 -12.21 14.96
CA LYS A 130 5.38 -12.33 16.13
C LYS A 130 4.66 -12.72 17.43
N ASN A 131 3.41 -12.30 17.59
CA ASN A 131 2.60 -12.56 18.78
C ASN A 131 1.60 -13.72 18.57
N THR A 132 1.90 -14.62 17.64
CA THR A 132 1.11 -15.82 17.36
C THR A 132 1.99 -17.06 17.49
N ASP A 133 1.38 -18.23 17.58
CA ASP A 133 2.11 -19.51 17.66
C ASP A 133 2.69 -19.98 16.30
N HIS A 134 2.72 -19.11 15.29
CA HIS A 134 3.20 -19.43 13.95
C HIS A 134 4.64 -18.93 13.74
N SER A 135 5.51 -19.82 13.28
CA SER A 135 6.87 -19.51 12.84
C SER A 135 6.98 -19.60 11.32
N PHE A 136 7.66 -18.63 10.71
CA PHE A 136 7.87 -18.58 9.25
C PHE A 136 9.36 -18.58 8.94
N GLU A 137 9.76 -19.40 7.98
CA GLU A 137 11.13 -19.50 7.44
C GLU A 137 11.06 -19.73 5.93
N TYR A 138 12.15 -19.47 5.21
CA TYR A 138 12.27 -19.85 3.79
C TYR A 138 12.54 -21.35 3.59
N SER A 139 11.86 -22.20 4.35
CA SER A 139 11.92 -23.67 4.28
C SER A 139 10.85 -24.26 3.33
N GLU A 140 10.13 -23.38 2.64
CA GLU A 140 9.11 -23.70 1.64
C GLU A 140 9.75 -24.55 0.52
N LYS A 141 9.20 -25.74 0.26
CA LYS A 141 9.62 -26.65 -0.82
C LYS A 141 8.96 -26.29 -2.14
#